data_AF-A0AAE1XIA8-F1
#
_entry.id   AF-A0AAE1XIA8-F1
#
_cell.length_a   1.000
_cell.length_b   1.000
_cell.length_c   1.000
_cell.angle_alpha   90.00
_cell.angle_beta   90.00
_cell.angle_gamma   90.00
#
_symmetry.space_group_name_H-M   'P 1'
#
loop_
_entity.id
_entity.type
_entity.pdbx_description
1 polymer ?
#
loop_
_entity_poly.entity_id
_entity_poly.type
_entity_poly.pdbx_seq_one_letter_code
_entity_poly.pdbx_strand_id
1 'polypeptide(L)'
;MSINPLTMIMETKQFNGTNYNDWLRNLRIVLDFENQGYVLDKPLPIALSEGSLPEERITFEKWLEDNHKICSIILASMTNDIQKQYDRLDDVPSIMLRIEEVYEGSGSAREARKKIRK
;
A
#
# COMPACT_ATOMS: atom_id res chain seq x y z
N MET A 1 17.32 0.43 23.64
CA MET A 1 16.88 0.73 22.26
C MET A 1 15.86 1.84 22.33
N SER A 2 16.08 2.97 21.65
CA SER A 2 15.06 4.01 21.52
C SER A 2 13.98 3.50 20.56
N ILE A 3 12.73 3.48 21.01
CA ILE A 3 11.59 3.12 20.16
C ILE A 3 11.44 4.22 19.11
N ASN A 4 11.45 3.85 17.82
CA ASN A 4 11.13 4.80 16.77
C ASN A 4 9.61 5.06 16.82
N PRO A 5 9.15 6.31 16.99
CA PRO A 5 7.72 6.61 17.07
C PRO A 5 6.94 6.13 15.83
N LEU A 6 7.59 6.04 14.67
CA LEU A 6 6.99 5.53 13.43
C LEU A 6 6.85 4.01 13.44
N THR A 7 7.81 3.26 13.99
CA THR A 7 7.64 1.81 14.12
C THR A 7 6.54 1.50 15.14
N MET A 8 6.47 2.29 16.22
CA MET A 8 5.42 2.16 17.23
C MET A 8 4.01 2.43 16.67
N ILE A 9 3.85 3.40 15.75
CA ILE A 9 2.53 3.68 15.16
C ILE A 9 2.02 2.49 14.32
N MET A 10 2.94 1.78 13.65
CA MET A 10 2.62 0.61 12.83
C MET A 10 2.39 -0.65 13.66
N GLU A 11 3.19 -0.85 14.72
CA GLU A 11 3.06 -1.98 15.64
C GLU A 11 1.76 -1.91 16.46
N THR A 12 1.40 -0.73 16.96
CA THR A 12 0.22 -0.56 17.83
C THR A 12 -1.10 -0.61 17.07
N LYS A 13 -1.07 -0.38 15.75
CA LYS A 13 -2.26 -0.28 14.89
C LYS A 13 -2.08 -1.08 13.61
N GLN A 14 -1.57 -2.31 13.74
CA GLN A 14 -1.47 -3.23 12.62
C GLN A 14 -2.82 -3.35 11.90
N PHE A 15 -2.78 -3.43 10.57
CA PHE A 15 -3.95 -3.66 9.76
C PHE A 15 -4.54 -5.03 10.06
N ASN A 16 -5.76 -5.06 10.58
CA ASN A 16 -6.47 -6.27 10.97
C ASN A 16 -7.76 -6.48 10.16
N GLY A 17 -7.97 -5.69 9.11
CA GLY A 17 -9.14 -5.77 8.23
C GLY A 17 -10.38 -5.05 8.76
N THR A 18 -10.37 -4.54 9.98
CA THR A 18 -11.49 -3.74 10.54
C THR A 18 -11.16 -2.27 10.73
N ASN A 19 -9.86 -1.93 10.69
CA ASN A 19 -9.32 -0.61 10.99
C ASN A 19 -8.76 0.11 9.76
N TYR A 20 -9.33 -0.11 8.57
CA TYR A 20 -8.80 0.39 7.28
C TYR A 20 -8.47 1.89 7.32
N ASN A 21 -9.42 2.75 7.71
CA ASN A 21 -9.21 4.20 7.71
C ASN A 21 -8.12 4.65 8.69
N ASP A 22 -8.05 4.03 9.87
CA ASP A 22 -7.02 4.34 10.87
C ASP A 22 -5.65 3.85 10.42
N TRP A 23 -5.59 2.65 9.86
CA TRP A 23 -4.37 2.08 9.30
C TRP A 23 -3.84 2.91 8.13
N LEU A 24 -4.69 3.27 7.17
CA LEU A 24 -4.31 4.09 6.02
C LEU A 24 -3.77 5.46 6.46
N ARG A 25 -4.40 6.08 7.47
CA ARG A 25 -3.91 7.34 8.05
C ARG A 25 -2.51 7.17 8.64
N ASN A 26 -2.27 6.10 9.40
CA ASN A 26 -0.96 5.84 9.99
C ASN A 26 0.10 5.52 8.94
N LEU A 27 -0.27 4.73 7.92
CA LEU A 27 0.61 4.44 6.79
C LEU A 27 1.04 5.73 6.10
N ARG A 28 0.10 6.63 5.77
CA ARG A 28 0.42 7.94 5.15
C ARG A 28 1.39 8.76 6.00
N ILE A 29 1.22 8.81 7.32
CA ILE A 29 2.15 9.52 8.22
C ILE A 29 3.58 8.95 8.11
N VAL A 30 3.73 7.63 8.07
CA VAL A 30 5.04 6.97 7.93
C VAL A 30 5.64 7.28 6.55
N LEU A 31 4.85 7.21 5.49
CA LEU A 31 5.34 7.45 4.13
C LEU A 31 5.68 8.92 3.87
N ASP A 32 4.93 9.86 4.45
CA ASP A 32 5.23 11.29 4.38
C ASP A 32 6.56 11.60 5.09
N PHE A 33 6.83 10.95 6.24
CA PHE A 33 8.12 11.07 6.92
C PHE A 33 9.28 10.55 6.06
N GLU A 34 9.06 9.44 5.35
CA GLU A 34 10.06 8.86 4.44
C GLU A 34 10.18 9.63 3.10
N ASN A 35 9.33 10.65 2.87
CA ASN A 35 9.19 11.37 1.61
C ASN A 35 8.81 10.46 0.42
N GLN A 36 7.96 9.47 0.69
CA GLN A 36 7.55 8.41 -0.23
C GLN A 36 6.03 8.27 -0.39
N GLY A 37 5.24 9.19 0.18
CA GLY A 37 3.77 9.18 0.06
C GLY A 37 3.28 9.16 -1.39
N TYR A 38 4.07 9.74 -2.31
CA TYR A 38 3.75 9.79 -3.73
C TYR A 38 3.56 8.42 -4.39
N VAL A 39 4.15 7.35 -3.84
CA VAL A 39 4.06 5.99 -4.37
C VAL A 39 2.63 5.43 -4.24
N LEU A 40 1.86 5.90 -3.24
CA LEU A 40 0.45 5.51 -3.09
C LEU A 40 -0.44 6.15 -4.16
N ASP A 41 -0.15 7.41 -4.53
CA ASP A 41 -1.07 8.23 -5.32
C ASP A 41 -0.72 8.24 -6.82
N LYS A 42 0.55 7.97 -7.17
CA LYS A 42 1.01 8.03 -8.56
C LYS A 42 0.95 6.66 -9.23
N PRO A 43 0.55 6.60 -10.51
CA PRO A 43 0.60 5.37 -11.27
C PRO A 43 2.05 4.92 -11.45
N LEU A 44 2.22 3.63 -11.70
CA LEU A 44 3.47 3.04 -12.19
C LEU A 44 4.01 3.88 -13.37
N PRO A 45 5.28 4.32 -13.35
CA PRO A 45 5.88 4.96 -14.49
C PRO A 45 5.86 4.02 -15.68
N ILE A 46 5.59 4.58 -16.86
CA ILE A 46 5.54 3.81 -18.12
C ILE A 46 6.92 3.15 -18.34
N ALA A 47 6.90 1.89 -18.77
CA ALA A 47 8.11 1.15 -19.07
C ALA A 47 9.01 1.92 -20.06
N LEU A 48 10.29 2.00 -19.74
CA LEU A 48 11.30 2.67 -20.57
C LEU A 48 11.41 1.98 -21.93
N SER A 49 11.68 2.77 -22.98
CA SER A 49 12.02 2.26 -24.31
C SER A 49 13.53 2.39 -24.57
N GLU A 50 14.05 1.77 -25.63
CA GLU A 50 15.45 1.95 -26.04
C GLU A 50 15.82 3.44 -26.22
N GLY A 51 14.86 4.28 -26.64
CA GLY A 51 15.05 5.72 -26.84
C GLY A 51 14.87 6.57 -25.58
N SER A 52 14.59 5.99 -24.42
CA SER A 52 14.37 6.75 -23.18
C SER A 52 15.63 7.48 -22.71
N LEU A 53 15.45 8.72 -22.30
CA LEU A 53 16.52 9.59 -21.81
C LEU A 53 17.13 9.02 -20.52
N PRO A 54 18.43 9.24 -20.24
CA PRO A 54 19.06 8.78 -19.01
C PRO A 54 18.30 9.22 -17.74
N GLU A 55 17.74 10.43 -17.74
CA GLU A 55 16.96 10.98 -16.63
C GLU A 55 15.65 10.22 -16.38
N GLU A 56 15.00 9.75 -17.45
CA GLU A 56 13.80 8.90 -17.35
C GLU A 56 14.15 7.55 -16.73
N ARG A 57 15.30 6.99 -17.10
CA ARG A 57 15.79 5.72 -16.55
C ARG A 57 16.07 5.81 -15.06
N ILE A 58 16.78 6.85 -14.64
CA ILE A 58 17.06 7.13 -13.22
C ILE A 58 15.75 7.30 -12.43
N THR A 59 14.77 8.00 -13.00
CA THR A 59 13.46 8.21 -12.36
C THR A 59 12.69 6.90 -12.21
N PHE A 60 12.71 6.05 -13.23
CA PHE A 60 12.05 4.75 -13.21
C PHE A 60 12.69 3.78 -12.21
N GLU A 61 14.04 3.70 -12.19
CA GLU A 61 14.79 2.86 -11.24
C GLU A 61 14.50 3.29 -9.79
N LYS A 62 14.56 4.60 -9.52
CA LYS A 62 14.20 5.15 -8.20
C LYS A 62 12.77 4.80 -7.80
N TRP A 63 11.82 4.89 -8.74
CA TRP A 63 10.44 4.53 -8.46
C TRP A 63 10.30 3.04 -8.11
N LEU A 64 11.01 2.15 -8.80
CA LEU A 64 11.01 0.72 -8.48
C LEU A 64 11.55 0.43 -7.07
N GLU A 65 12.67 1.06 -6.71
CA GLU A 65 13.25 0.95 -5.37
C GLU A 65 12.26 1.42 -4.29
N ASP A 66 11.65 2.58 -4.52
CA ASP A 66 10.66 3.18 -3.62
C ASP A 66 9.40 2.29 -3.52
N ASN A 67 8.91 1.73 -4.64
CA ASN A 67 7.80 0.77 -4.65
C ASN A 67 8.11 -0.48 -3.81
N HIS A 68 9.29 -1.10 -3.97
CA HIS A 68 9.68 -2.27 -3.17
C HIS A 68 9.77 -1.96 -1.67
N LYS A 69 10.30 -0.78 -1.33
CA LYS A 69 10.35 -0.30 0.05
C LYS A 69 8.93 -0.15 0.62
N ILE A 70 8.01 0.45 -0.14
CA ILE A 70 6.65 0.69 0.33
C ILE A 70 5.84 -0.62 0.42
N CYS A 71 5.99 -1.56 -0.53
CA CYS A 71 5.42 -2.91 -0.39
C CYS A 71 5.86 -3.57 0.92
N SER A 72 7.15 -3.44 1.27
CA SER A 72 7.68 -3.99 2.54
C SER A 72 7.04 -3.35 3.77
N ILE A 73 6.87 -2.02 3.77
CA ILE A 73 6.21 -1.28 4.86
C ILE A 73 4.74 -1.69 4.99
N ILE A 74 4.02 -1.76 3.87
CA ILE A 74 2.61 -2.15 3.82
C ILE A 74 2.45 -3.57 4.41
N LEU A 75 3.23 -4.55 3.93
CA LEU A 75 3.15 -5.93 4.41
C LEU A 75 3.54 -6.06 5.89
N ALA A 76 4.59 -5.39 6.34
CA ALA A 76 5.03 -5.41 7.75
C ALA A 76 4.00 -4.79 8.71
N SER A 77 3.14 -3.91 8.19
CA SER A 77 2.10 -3.25 8.97
C SER A 77 0.82 -4.07 9.12
N MET A 78 0.75 -5.26 8.53
CA MET A 78 -0.42 -6.13 8.61
C MET A 78 -0.29 -7.18 9.70
N THR A 79 -1.41 -7.71 10.16
CA THR A 79 -1.40 -8.99 10.88
C THR A 79 -0.93 -10.11 9.95
N ASN A 80 -0.30 -11.14 10.51
CA ASN A 80 0.25 -12.27 9.74
C ASN A 80 -0.78 -12.92 8.79
N ASP A 81 -2.04 -13.02 9.19
CA ASP A 81 -3.09 -13.66 8.38
C ASP A 81 -3.52 -12.81 7.18
N ILE A 82 -3.44 -11.49 7.31
CA ILE A 82 -3.68 -10.57 6.18
C ILE A 82 -2.44 -10.52 5.31
N GLN A 83 -1.24 -10.37 5.89
CA GLN A 83 0.03 -10.32 5.16
C GLN A 83 0.18 -11.46 4.15
N LYS A 84 -0.11 -12.72 4.54
CA LYS A 84 -0.06 -13.92 3.68
C LYS A 84 -0.99 -13.87 2.46
N GLN A 85 -1.99 -12.98 2.44
CA GLN A 85 -2.90 -12.81 1.31
C GLN A 85 -2.34 -11.86 0.25
N TYR A 86 -1.37 -11.02 0.62
CA TYR A 86 -0.81 -9.95 -0.22
C TYR A 86 0.70 -10.14 -0.49
N ASP A 87 1.38 -11.08 0.17
CA ASP A 87 2.83 -11.31 0.07
C ASP A 87 3.36 -11.72 -1.32
N ARG A 88 2.46 -12.08 -2.24
CA ARG A 88 2.78 -12.38 -3.65
C ARG A 88 2.63 -11.19 -4.60
N LEU A 89 2.12 -10.06 -4.12
CA LEU A 89 2.00 -8.85 -4.92
C LEU A 89 3.28 -8.02 -4.76
N ASP A 90 3.80 -7.51 -5.87
CA ASP A 90 5.08 -6.80 -5.95
C ASP A 90 4.93 -5.30 -6.23
N ASP A 91 3.73 -4.82 -6.53
CA ASP A 91 3.43 -3.41 -6.74
C ASP A 91 2.41 -2.84 -5.74
N VAL A 92 2.68 -1.62 -5.28
CA VAL A 92 1.84 -0.88 -4.33
C VAL A 92 0.42 -0.66 -4.86
N PRO A 93 0.20 -0.23 -6.13
CA PRO A 93 -1.15 -0.05 -6.67
C PRO A 93 -2.03 -1.30 -6.57
N SER A 94 -1.53 -2.48 -6.93
CA SER A 94 -2.28 -3.75 -6.84
C SER A 94 -2.63 -4.10 -5.39
N ILE A 95 -1.71 -3.88 -4.44
CA ILE A 95 -1.98 -4.14 -3.02
C ILE A 95 -3.07 -3.19 -2.52
N MET A 96 -2.93 -1.89 -2.76
CA MET A 96 -3.86 -0.87 -2.29
C MET A 96 -5.26 -1.06 -2.87
N LEU A 97 -5.37 -1.27 -4.19
CA LEU A 97 -6.65 -1.52 -4.87
C LEU A 97 -7.39 -2.70 -4.24
N ARG A 98 -6.68 -3.81 -4.01
CA ARG A 98 -7.30 -5.00 -3.42
C ARG A 98 -7.71 -4.80 -1.97
N ILE A 99 -6.94 -4.04 -1.18
CA ILE A 99 -7.31 -3.68 0.19
C ILE A 99 -8.56 -2.81 0.18
N GLU A 100 -8.62 -1.80 -0.68
CA GLU A 100 -9.78 -0.91 -0.85
C GLU A 100 -11.05 -1.69 -1.20
N GLU A 101 -10.98 -2.54 -2.23
CA GLU A 101 -12.11 -3.38 -2.68
C GLU A 101 -12.68 -4.26 -1.56
N VAL A 102 -11.81 -4.77 -0.67
CA VAL A 102 -12.21 -5.69 0.39
C VAL A 102 -12.65 -4.97 1.66
N TYR A 103 -11.99 -3.87 2.03
CA TYR A 103 -12.06 -3.29 3.38
C TYR A 103 -12.57 -1.86 3.45
N GLU A 104 -12.49 -1.06 2.37
CA GLU A 104 -13.02 0.31 2.36
C GLU A 104 -14.57 0.32 2.29
N GLY A 105 -15.18 -0.77 1.79
CA GLY A 105 -16.61 -0.83 1.41
C GLY A 105 -17.51 -1.84 2.15
N SER A 106 -17.12 -2.37 3.31
CA SER A 106 -17.97 -3.30 4.07
C SER A 106 -19.04 -2.57 4.92
N GLY A 107 -20.04 -2.02 4.23
CA GLY A 107 -21.30 -1.58 4.85
C GLY A 107 -22.51 -1.57 3.91
N SER A 108 -22.36 -1.08 2.66
CA SER A 108 -23.51 -0.85 1.77
C SER A 108 -23.45 -1.63 0.44
N ALA A 109 -22.28 -1.77 -0.18
CA ALA A 109 -22.18 -2.35 -1.53
C ALA A 109 -22.32 -3.90 -1.57
N ARG A 110 -21.92 -4.59 -0.50
CA ARG A 110 -21.94 -6.07 -0.43
C ARG A 110 -23.36 -6.63 -0.25
N GLU A 111 -24.23 -5.91 0.45
CA GLU A 111 -25.66 -6.24 0.62
C GLU A 111 -26.47 -6.03 -0.67
N ALA A 112 -26.18 -4.96 -1.42
CA ALA A 112 -26.84 -4.68 -2.70
C ALA A 112 -26.55 -5.78 -3.75
N ARG A 113 -25.32 -6.30 -3.80
CA ARG A 113 -24.93 -7.37 -4.75
C ARG A 113 -25.49 -8.75 -4.38
N LYS A 114 -25.76 -9.02 -3.09
CA LYS A 114 -26.46 -10.25 -2.67
C LYS A 114 -27.95 -10.26 -3.02
N LYS A 115 -28.61 -9.10 -3.03
CA LYS A 115 -30.04 -8.99 -3.37
C LYS A 115 -30.34 -9.13 -4.87
N ILE A 116 -29.37 -8.83 -5.75
CA ILE A 116 -29.52 -8.98 -7.20
C ILE A 116 -29.41 -10.45 -7.65
N ARG A 117 -28.86 -11.32 -6.79
CA ARG A 117 -28.66 -12.75 -7.08
C ARG A 117 -29.67 -13.67 -6.39
N LYS A 118 -30.80 -13.14 -5.91
CA LYS A 118 -31.91 -13.91 -5.34
C LYS A 118 -33.18 -13.72 -6.13
#